data_AF-F4RF89-F1
#
_entry.id   AF-F4RF89-F1
#
_cell.length_a   1.000
_cell.length_b   1.000
_cell.length_c   1.000
_cell.angle_alpha   90.00
_cell.angle_beta   90.00
_cell.angle_gamma   90.00
#
_symmetry.space_group_name_H-M   'P 1'
#
loop_
_entity.id
_entity.type
_entity.pdbx_description
1 polymer ?
#
loop_
_entity_poly.entity_id
_entity_poly.type
_entity_poly.pdbx_seq_one_letter_code
_entity_poly.pdbx_strand_id
1 'polypeptide(L)'
;MGQLMPILGELRPNPVLLGMDSDLHHPMWNSLGYAHTHRESEDLISIMNTAGLLLRSKAGVPTFTSNNAQGSQTTVDLQWTSPECYDWATTCVTDTQFKHSHFSDHMAILTELDLPANPLENFKPKPETQLGQNPLGKIPRYTEYITLQPHH
;
A
#
# COMPACT_ATOMS: atom_id res chain seq x y z
N MET A 1 -7.60 5.79 11.85
CA MET A 1 -6.33 6.53 11.65
C MET A 1 -5.33 6.46 12.81
N GLY A 2 -5.75 6.50 14.09
CA GLY A 2 -4.81 6.59 15.23
C GLY A 2 -3.73 5.50 15.39
N GLN A 3 -3.84 4.35 14.69
CA GLN A 3 -2.84 3.27 14.74
C GLN A 3 -1.84 3.27 13.58
N LEU A 4 -2.06 4.08 12.52
CA LEU A 4 -1.19 4.06 11.34
C LEU A 4 0.19 4.67 11.61
N MET A 5 0.25 5.80 12.33
CA MET A 5 1.54 6.46 12.61
C MET A 5 2.53 5.60 13.40
N PRO A 6 2.13 4.89 14.48
CA PRO A 6 3.02 3.95 15.15
C PRO A 6 3.57 2.87 14.21
N ILE A 7 2.72 2.26 13.38
CA ILE A 7 3.12 1.22 12.42
C ILE A 7 4.10 1.79 11.39
N LEU A 8 3.77 2.94 10.79
CA LEU A 8 4.65 3.61 9.82
C LEU A 8 5.99 4.01 10.44
N GLY A 9 6.01 4.38 11.73
CA GLY A 9 7.23 4.63 12.48
C GLY A 9 8.09 3.38 12.67
N GLU A 10 7.47 2.24 12.98
CA GLU A 10 8.17 0.94 13.14
C GLU A 10 8.73 0.40 11.82
N LEU A 11 8.09 0.70 10.69
CA LEU A 11 8.56 0.27 9.38
C LEU A 11 9.85 0.98 8.94
N ARG A 12 10.16 2.15 9.50
CA ARG A 12 11.40 2.88 9.17
C ARG A 12 12.63 2.17 9.76
N PRO A 13 13.78 2.15 9.04
CA PRO A 13 14.06 2.85 7.78
C PRO A 13 13.77 2.02 6.53
N ASN A 14 12.97 0.95 6.60
CA ASN A 14 12.77 0.08 5.44
C ASN A 14 11.98 0.79 4.33
N PRO A 15 12.23 0.45 3.05
CA PRO A 15 11.34 0.82 1.95
C PRO A 15 9.92 0.32 2.20
N VAL A 16 8.92 1.14 1.87
CA VAL A 16 7.50 0.82 2.13
C VAL A 16 6.70 0.93 0.83
N LEU A 17 5.96 -0.13 0.53
CA LEU A 17 4.80 -0.10 -0.37
C LEU A 17 3.58 -0.49 0.46
N LEU A 18 2.59 0.39 0.50
CA LEU A 18 1.36 0.23 1.27
C LEU A 18 0.16 0.32 0.35
N GLY A 19 -0.56 -0.79 0.18
CA GLY A 19 -1.91 -0.80 -0.41
C GLY A 19 -2.96 -0.70 0.69
N MET A 20 -4.03 0.05 0.45
CA MET A 20 -5.19 0.08 1.34
C MET A 20 -6.48 0.26 0.55
N ASP A 21 -7.54 -0.41 0.99
CA ASP A 21 -8.89 0.08 0.76
C ASP A 21 -9.18 1.13 1.85
N SER A 22 -9.21 2.40 1.45
CA SER A 22 -9.43 3.49 2.40
C SER A 22 -10.90 3.72 2.68
N ASP A 23 -11.79 3.36 1.74
CA ASP A 23 -13.18 3.81 1.68
C ASP A 23 -13.34 5.36 1.80
N LEU A 24 -12.27 6.10 1.49
CA LEU A 24 -12.21 7.55 1.61
C LEU A 24 -12.32 8.23 0.24
N HIS A 25 -13.11 9.29 0.19
CA HIS A 25 -13.29 10.09 -1.01
C HIS A 25 -12.54 11.41 -0.87
N HIS A 26 -11.78 11.78 -1.89
CA HIS A 26 -11.08 13.06 -1.97
C HIS A 26 -10.77 13.43 -3.43
N PRO A 27 -10.76 14.73 -3.80
CA PRO A 27 -10.46 15.18 -5.16
C PRO A 27 -9.03 14.87 -5.63
N MET A 28 -8.11 14.59 -4.70
CA MET A 28 -6.73 14.21 -5.05
C MET A 28 -6.65 12.84 -5.74
N TRP A 29 -7.62 11.95 -5.53
CA TRP A 29 -7.60 10.62 -6.13
C TRP A 29 -8.89 10.26 -6.87
N ASN A 30 -10.05 10.82 -6.54
CA ASN A 30 -11.26 10.63 -7.34
C ASN A 30 -11.23 11.45 -8.63
N SER A 31 -12.19 11.20 -9.52
CA SER A 31 -12.34 11.95 -10.77
C SER A 31 -12.58 13.45 -10.50
N LEU A 32 -12.10 14.28 -11.42
CA LEU A 32 -12.31 15.73 -11.32
C LEU A 32 -13.81 16.04 -11.27
N GLY A 33 -14.22 16.83 -10.28
CA GLY A 33 -15.62 17.18 -10.08
C GLY A 33 -16.43 16.15 -9.26
N TYR A 34 -15.81 15.09 -8.75
CA TYR A 34 -16.46 14.24 -7.75
C TYR A 34 -16.80 15.06 -6.51
N ALA A 35 -18.10 15.21 -6.23
CA ALA A 35 -18.61 16.20 -5.28
C ALA A 35 -18.36 15.84 -3.82
N HIS A 36 -18.21 14.55 -3.51
CA HIS A 36 -18.16 14.07 -2.15
C HIS A 36 -16.72 13.95 -1.65
N THR A 37 -16.45 14.45 -0.45
CA THR A 37 -15.12 14.39 0.19
C THR A 37 -15.29 14.06 1.67
N HIS A 38 -14.57 13.04 2.13
CA HIS A 38 -14.49 12.70 3.56
C HIS A 38 -13.45 13.59 4.25
N ARG A 39 -13.72 14.02 5.48
CA ARG A 39 -12.78 14.84 6.25
C ARG A 39 -11.54 14.04 6.64
N GLU A 40 -11.73 12.77 6.95
CA GLU A 40 -10.70 11.79 7.30
C GLU A 40 -9.68 11.59 6.17
N SER A 41 -10.02 11.97 4.93
CA SER A 41 -9.09 12.03 3.81
C SER A 41 -7.93 12.99 4.07
N GLU A 42 -8.19 14.14 4.68
CA GLU A 42 -7.14 15.13 5.02
C GLU A 42 -6.19 14.57 6.09
N ASP A 43 -6.75 13.86 7.08
CA ASP A 43 -5.95 13.20 8.11
C ASP A 43 -5.07 12.11 7.51
N LEU A 44 -5.61 11.29 6.59
CA LEU A 44 -4.85 10.28 5.86
C LEU A 44 -3.70 10.92 5.08
N ILE A 45 -3.97 11.99 4.32
CA ILE A 45 -2.96 12.73 3.56
C ILE A 45 -1.85 13.24 4.49
N SER A 46 -2.24 13.87 5.61
CA SER A 46 -1.29 14.38 6.59
C SER A 46 -0.44 13.27 7.20
N ILE A 47 -1.03 12.13 7.55
CA ILE A 47 -0.34 10.96 8.11
C ILE A 47 0.68 10.42 7.11
N MET A 48 0.26 10.18 5.86
CA MET A 48 1.14 9.63 4.82
C MET A 48 2.29 10.58 4.49
N ASN A 49 2.00 11.88 4.36
CA ASN A 49 3.01 12.90 4.13
C ASN A 49 4.01 12.99 5.30
N THR A 50 3.51 12.93 6.55
CA THR A 50 4.35 12.93 7.76
C THR A 50 5.26 11.71 7.81
N ALA A 51 4.78 10.55 7.35
CA ALA A 51 5.57 9.33 7.22
C ALA A 51 6.55 9.33 6.02
N GLY A 52 6.50 10.37 5.18
CA GLY A 52 7.31 10.49 3.97
C GLY A 52 6.87 9.55 2.84
N LEU A 53 5.58 9.20 2.80
CA LEU A 53 5.01 8.36 1.74
C LEU A 53 4.34 9.23 0.67
N LEU A 54 4.45 8.77 -0.57
CA LEU A 54 3.92 9.41 -1.78
C LEU A 54 2.73 8.61 -2.30
N LEU A 55 1.67 9.28 -2.74
CA LEU A 55 0.55 8.62 -3.40
C LEU A 55 0.99 8.16 -4.80
N ARG A 56 0.82 6.86 -5.08
CA ARG A 56 1.15 6.26 -6.37
C ARG A 56 -0.09 5.99 -7.23
N SER A 57 -1.25 5.73 -6.63
CA SER A 57 -2.50 5.56 -7.36
C SER A 57 -2.81 6.80 -8.22
N LYS A 58 -3.22 6.58 -9.46
CA LYS A 58 -3.53 7.65 -10.40
C LYS A 58 -4.90 8.25 -10.09
N ALA A 59 -4.94 9.58 -9.99
CA ALA A 59 -6.19 10.30 -9.80
C ALA A 59 -7.19 10.05 -10.94
N GLY A 60 -8.46 9.86 -10.57
CA GLY A 60 -9.58 9.65 -11.48
C GLY A 60 -9.61 8.28 -12.17
N VAL A 61 -8.71 7.35 -11.81
CA VAL A 61 -8.79 5.96 -12.27
C VAL A 61 -9.60 5.16 -11.25
N PRO A 62 -10.79 4.65 -11.61
CA PRO A 62 -11.64 3.93 -10.68
C PRO A 62 -10.97 2.67 -10.14
N THR A 63 -11.19 2.39 -8.85
CA THR A 63 -10.82 1.14 -8.18
C THR A 63 -12.04 0.42 -7.62
N PHE A 64 -13.20 1.06 -7.57
CA PHE A 64 -14.46 0.48 -7.13
C PHE A 64 -15.57 0.87 -8.11
N THR A 65 -16.49 -0.07 -8.36
CA THR A 65 -17.74 0.18 -9.11
C THR A 65 -18.93 -0.23 -8.25
N SER A 66 -19.80 0.72 -7.90
CA SER A 66 -21.01 0.41 -7.14
C SER A 66 -21.95 -0.49 -7.92
N ASN A 67 -22.54 -1.46 -7.23
CA ASN A 67 -23.60 -2.34 -7.75
C ASN A 67 -24.97 -1.64 -7.93
N ASN A 68 -25.04 -0.31 -7.78
CA ASN A 68 -26.27 0.45 -8.03
C ASN A 68 -26.58 0.57 -9.54
N ALA A 69 -27.83 0.92 -9.87
CA ALA A 69 -28.30 1.02 -11.25
C ALA A 69 -27.56 2.09 -12.09
N GLN A 70 -26.82 3.00 -11.44
CA GLN A 70 -26.04 4.05 -12.09
C GLN A 70 -24.56 3.68 -12.27
N GLY A 71 -24.09 2.55 -11.70
CA GLY A 71 -22.73 2.06 -11.85
C GLY A 71 -21.65 3.07 -11.43
N SER A 72 -21.85 3.78 -10.31
CA SER A 72 -20.93 4.85 -9.91
C SER A 72 -19.52 4.31 -9.66
N GLN A 73 -18.53 4.96 -10.26
CA GLN A 73 -17.12 4.57 -10.18
C GLN A 73 -16.33 5.52 -9.29
N THR A 74 -15.55 4.97 -8.35
CA THR A 74 -14.75 5.75 -7.40
C THR A 74 -13.35 5.18 -7.27
N THR A 75 -12.43 6.03 -6.85
CA THR A 75 -11.07 5.65 -6.46
C THR A 75 -11.05 5.67 -4.93
N VAL A 76 -10.96 4.49 -4.31
CA VAL A 76 -10.96 4.33 -2.85
C VAL A 76 -9.86 3.38 -2.37
N ASP A 77 -9.36 2.54 -3.28
CA ASP A 77 -8.16 1.74 -3.09
C ASP A 77 -6.94 2.58 -3.48
N LEU A 78 -6.01 2.74 -2.55
CA LEU A 78 -4.87 3.63 -2.68
C LEU A 78 -3.57 2.88 -2.44
N GLN A 79 -2.58 3.13 -3.29
CA GLN A 79 -1.20 2.69 -3.08
C GLN A 79 -0.33 3.89 -2.70
N TRP A 80 0.37 3.77 -1.57
CA TRP A 80 1.33 4.72 -1.06
C TRP A 80 2.73 4.09 -1.03
N THR A 81 3.76 4.86 -1.36
CA THR A 81 5.13 4.34 -1.44
C THR A 81 6.13 5.27 -0.77
N SER A 82 7.16 4.72 -0.13
CA SER A 82 8.35 5.51 0.17
C SER A 82 9.04 5.92 -1.14
N PRO A 83 9.93 6.94 -1.12
CA PRO A 83 10.62 7.39 -2.33
C PRO A 83 11.40 6.27 -3.03
N GLU A 84 12.03 5.36 -2.27
CA GLU A 84 12.77 4.23 -2.81
C GLU A 84 11.84 3.27 -3.58
N CYS A 85 10.70 2.91 -2.99
CA CYS A 85 9.70 2.08 -3.67
C CYS A 85 9.03 2.80 -4.84
N TYR A 86 8.94 4.14 -4.81
CA TYR A 86 8.42 4.91 -5.94
C TYR A 86 9.32 4.77 -7.18
N ASP A 87 10.64 4.77 -6.97
CA ASP A 87 11.64 4.60 -8.03
C ASP A 87 11.71 3.16 -8.54
N TRP A 88 11.54 2.17 -7.66
CA TRP A 88 11.51 0.75 -8.04
C TRP A 88 10.19 0.33 -8.70
N ALA A 89 9.09 1.03 -8.43
CA ALA A 89 7.82 0.75 -9.08
C ALA A 89 7.86 1.23 -10.54
N THR A 90 7.97 0.28 -11.48
CA THR A 90 7.94 0.58 -12.92
C THR A 90 6.52 0.87 -13.39
N THR A 91 5.51 0.26 -12.76
CA THR A 91 4.09 0.48 -13.06
C THR A 91 3.23 0.49 -11.79
N CYS A 92 2.06 1.13 -11.89
CA CYS A 92 1.00 1.07 -10.88
C CYS A 92 -0.31 1.37 -11.63
N VAL A 93 -1.06 0.35 -11.97
CA VAL A 93 -2.25 0.46 -12.84
C VAL A 93 -3.43 -0.27 -12.23
N THR A 94 -4.63 0.29 -12.41
CA THR A 94 -5.86 -0.40 -12.02
C THR A 94 -6.34 -1.28 -13.16
N ASP A 95 -6.71 -2.52 -12.84
CA ASP A 95 -7.29 -3.47 -13.78
C ASP A 95 -8.76 -3.16 -14.06
N THR A 96 -8.97 -2.11 -14.85
CA THR A 96 -10.29 -1.66 -15.30
C THR A 96 -11.02 -2.66 -16.21
N GLN A 97 -10.36 -3.75 -16.62
CA GLN A 97 -10.96 -4.83 -17.42
C GLN A 97 -11.37 -6.04 -16.56
N PHE A 98 -11.22 -5.96 -15.22
CA PHE A 98 -11.61 -6.99 -14.27
C PHE A 98 -10.96 -8.37 -14.49
N LYS A 99 -9.81 -8.44 -15.19
CA LYS A 99 -9.12 -9.71 -15.49
C LYS A 99 -8.59 -10.41 -14.23
N HIS A 100 -8.26 -9.64 -13.20
CA HIS A 100 -7.68 -10.08 -11.93
C HIS A 100 -8.55 -9.68 -10.73
N SER A 101 -9.78 -9.23 -10.98
CA SER A 101 -10.67 -8.72 -9.93
C SER A 101 -11.54 -9.80 -9.29
N HIS A 102 -11.47 -11.05 -9.77
CA HIS A 102 -12.11 -12.24 -9.17
C HIS A 102 -13.61 -12.06 -8.83
N PHE A 103 -14.38 -11.42 -9.72
CA PHE A 103 -15.80 -11.09 -9.52
C PHE A 103 -16.11 -10.10 -8.38
N SER A 104 -15.10 -9.39 -7.89
CA SER A 104 -15.26 -8.26 -6.97
C SER A 104 -15.77 -7.02 -7.70
N ASP A 105 -16.49 -6.17 -6.97
CA ASP A 105 -16.80 -4.79 -7.36
C ASP A 105 -15.59 -3.85 -7.20
N HIS A 106 -14.55 -4.30 -6.51
CA HIS A 106 -13.22 -3.69 -6.51
C HIS A 106 -12.38 -4.20 -7.69
N MET A 107 -11.74 -3.26 -8.39
CA MET A 107 -10.74 -3.50 -9.43
C MET A 107 -9.35 -3.61 -8.79
N ALA A 108 -8.62 -4.66 -9.14
CA ALA A 108 -7.27 -4.89 -8.63
C ALA A 108 -6.30 -3.76 -9.03
N ILE A 109 -5.42 -3.38 -8.10
CA ILE A 109 -4.25 -2.54 -8.41
C ILE A 109 -3.06 -3.46 -8.69
N LEU A 110 -2.48 -3.32 -9.87
CA LEU A 110 -1.33 -4.06 -10.35
C LEU A 110 -0.09 -3.18 -10.29
N THR A 111 0.92 -3.63 -9.55
CA THR A 111 2.20 -2.92 -9.40
C THR A 111 3.35 -3.84 -9.76
N GLU A 112 4.17 -3.42 -10.70
CA GLU A 112 5.43 -4.09 -11.02
C GLU A 112 6.58 -3.37 -10.31
N LEU A 113 7.44 -4.17 -9.67
CA LEU A 113 8.63 -3.68 -8.97
C LEU A 113 9.88 -4.23 -9.66
N ASP A 114 10.78 -3.32 -10.03
CA ASP A 114 12.14 -3.64 -10.42
C ASP A 114 13.04 -3.48 -9.18
N LEU A 115 13.18 -4.56 -8.43
CA LEU A 115 13.95 -4.56 -7.20
C LEU A 115 15.45 -4.68 -7.52
N PRO A 116 16.31 -3.89 -6.86
CA PRO A 116 17.74 -4.06 -7.01
C PRO A 116 18.15 -5.47 -6.56
N ALA A 117 19.07 -6.11 -7.29
CA ALA A 117 19.53 -7.48 -7.07
C ALA A 117 20.16 -7.74 -5.67
N ASN A 118 20.32 -6.71 -4.84
CA ASN A 118 20.74 -6.82 -3.45
C ASN A 118 20.26 -5.61 -2.62
N PRO A 119 19.06 -5.65 -2.00
CA PRO A 119 18.61 -4.57 -1.11
C PRO A 119 19.40 -4.53 0.21
N LEU A 120 20.10 -5.62 0.55
CA LEU A 120 20.68 -5.89 1.87
C LEU A 120 22.19 -5.67 1.99
N GLU A 121 22.93 -5.38 0.91
CA GLU A 121 24.38 -5.13 1.01
C GLU A 121 24.74 -3.86 1.81
N ASN A 122 23.78 -2.94 1.94
CA ASN A 122 23.93 -1.72 2.76
C ASN A 122 23.18 -1.79 4.10
N PHE A 123 22.47 -2.88 4.39
CA PHE A 123 21.80 -3.06 5.68
C PHE A 123 22.80 -3.65 6.66
N LYS A 124 23.50 -2.80 7.41
CA LYS A 124 24.27 -3.26 8.58
C LYS A 124 23.27 -3.61 9.68
N PRO A 125 23.03 -4.89 10.01
CA PRO A 125 22.27 -5.20 11.22
C PRO A 125 23.00 -4.50 12.37
N LYS A 126 22.26 -3.74 13.20
CA LYS A 126 22.82 -3.30 14.48
C LYS A 126 23.32 -4.55 15.19
N PRO A 127 24.55 -4.54 15.74
CA PRO A 127 25.00 -5.68 16.53
C PRO A 127 23.94 -5.94 17.59
N GLU A 128 23.51 -7.19 17.66
CA GLU A 128 22.57 -7.70 18.63
C GLU A 128 23.03 -7.21 20.02
N THR A 129 22.36 -6.18 20.55
CA THR A 129 22.39 -5.99 22.00
C THR A 129 21.70 -7.23 22.50
N GLN A 130 22.47 -8.14 23.10
CA GLN A 130 21.96 -9.36 23.73
C GLN A 130 20.82 -8.97 24.67
N LEU A 131 19.59 -9.08 24.16
CA LEU A 131 18.40 -8.95 24.99
C LEU A 131 18.46 -10.17 25.90
N GLY A 132 18.62 -9.90 27.20
CA GLY A 132 18.63 -10.93 28.23
C GLY A 132 17.48 -11.91 28.03
N GLN A 133 17.80 -13.18 28.27
CA GLN A 133 16.87 -14.30 28.25
C GLN A 133 15.57 -13.93 28.98
N ASN A 134 14.47 -13.76 28.25
CA ASN A 134 13.14 -13.67 28.85
C ASN A 134 12.58 -15.12 28.99
N PRO A 135 12.10 -15.57 30.18
CA PRO A 135 11.92 -16.98 30.48
C PRO A 135 10.66 -17.66 29.88
N LEU A 136 9.92 -17.01 28.99
CA LEU A 136 8.72 -17.58 28.39
C LEU A 136 8.98 -17.98 26.94
N GLY A 137 9.61 -19.13 26.78
CA GLY A 137 9.74 -19.79 25.48
C GLY A 137 8.37 -20.05 24.87
N LYS A 138 8.10 -19.42 23.71
CA LYS A 138 7.37 -19.98 22.56
C LYS A 138 7.29 -18.97 21.40
N ILE A 139 8.04 -19.32 20.34
CA ILE A 139 7.82 -19.07 18.90
C ILE A 139 8.07 -17.63 18.38
N PRO A 140 9.19 -17.38 17.66
CA PRO A 140 9.24 -16.30 16.68
C PRO A 140 8.51 -16.76 15.40
N ARG A 141 7.42 -16.07 15.05
CA ARG A 141 6.80 -16.17 13.73
C ARG A 141 7.71 -15.47 12.72
N TYR A 142 8.40 -16.25 11.90
CA TYR A 142 8.85 -15.78 10.59
C TYR A 142 7.62 -15.74 9.69
N THR A 143 7.23 -14.57 9.22
CA THR A 143 6.21 -14.45 8.16
C THR A 143 6.95 -14.11 6.87
N GLU A 144 7.31 -15.14 6.13
CA GLU A 144 7.73 -15.05 4.73
C GLU A 144 6.48 -14.99 3.84
N TYR A 145 6.46 -14.08 2.86
CA TYR A 145 5.62 -14.22 1.67
C TYR A 145 6.53 -14.14 0.44
N ILE A 146 7.12 -15.27 0.08
CA ILE A 146 7.56 -15.55 -1.28
C ILE A 146 6.65 -16.67 -1.76
N THR A 147 5.91 -16.45 -2.84
CA THR A 147 5.26 -17.57 -3.55
C THR A 147 5.61 -17.45 -5.03
N LEU A 148 6.69 -18.13 -5.41
CA LEU A 148 7.04 -18.42 -6.78
C LEU A 148 6.49 -19.81 -7.16
N GLN A 149 5.70 -19.81 -8.25
CA GLN A 149 5.47 -20.91 -9.22
C GLN A 149 4.58 -22.08 -8.79
N PRO A 150 3.84 -22.67 -9.75
CA PRO A 150 4.33 -23.93 -10.28
C PRO A 150 4.31 -24.03 -11.82
N HIS A 151 5.44 -24.43 -12.38
CA HIS A 151 5.49 -25.15 -13.65
C HIS A 151 5.35 -26.64 -13.38
N HIS A 152 4.30 -27.25 -13.90
CA HIS A 152 4.28 -28.64 -14.36
C HIS A 152 3.30 -28.75 -15.54
#